data_AF-A0A8S3PPK1-F1
#
_entry.id   AF-A0A8S3PPK1-F1
#
_cell.length_a   1.000
_cell.length_b   1.000
_cell.length_c   1.000
_cell.angle_alpha   90.00
_cell.angle_beta   90.00
_cell.angle_gamma   90.00
#
_symmetry.space_group_name_H-M   'P 1'
#
loop_
_entity.id
_entity.type
_entity.pdbx_description
1 polymer ?
#
loop_
_entity_poly.entity_id
_entity_poly.type
_entity_poly.pdbx_seq_one_letter_code
_entity_poly.pdbx_strand_id
1 'polypeptide(L)'
;MQDCRDDVGTESSHPIRLYSRYVDKIHLFFRFSADDARDLIQRYLTEHPDPNNENIVGYNNKKCWPRDSRMRLMKHDVNLGRAVFWDIKNRLPRSVTTIQWDGSFVSVYSKDNPNLLFNMSGFECRILPKCRTTAGENKQKDGIWNLQNEVTKERTAQCFLRVDDESMSRFHNRVRQILMASGSTTFTKIVNKWNTALIGLMTYFREAVVNTQELLDLLVKCENKIQTRIKIGLNSKMPSRFPPVVFYTPKELGGLGMLSMGHVLIPQSDLRWSKQTDVGITHFRSGMIFRSLFLKFLIV
;
A
#
# COMPACT_ATOMS: atom_id res chain seq x y z
N MET A 1 -14.09 -15.64 -11.48
CA MET A 1 -13.04 -16.09 -12.42
C MET A 1 -12.96 -17.58 -12.25
N GLN A 2 -13.42 -18.32 -13.24
CA GLN A 2 -13.42 -19.78 -13.26
C GLN A 2 -11.99 -20.20 -13.61
N ASP A 3 -11.34 -21.04 -12.79
CA ASP A 3 -9.97 -21.51 -13.05
C ASP A 3 -9.93 -22.28 -14.36
N CYS A 4 -9.32 -21.71 -15.40
CA CYS A 4 -9.22 -22.31 -16.73
C CYS A 4 -8.10 -23.37 -16.85
N ARG A 5 -7.69 -24.00 -15.75
CA ARG A 5 -6.66 -25.06 -15.77
C ARG A 5 -7.19 -26.27 -15.03
N ASP A 6 -7.64 -27.26 -15.80
CA ASP A 6 -8.25 -28.48 -15.28
C ASP A 6 -7.21 -29.50 -14.76
N ASP A 7 -5.90 -29.27 -14.92
CA ASP A 7 -4.86 -30.23 -14.52
C ASP A 7 -3.52 -29.57 -14.05
N VAL A 8 -2.91 -30.15 -13.00
CA VAL A 8 -1.62 -29.74 -12.41
C VAL A 8 -0.47 -29.88 -13.42
N GLY A 9 -0.58 -30.85 -14.34
CA GLY A 9 0.36 -31.01 -15.46
C GLY A 9 0.40 -29.78 -16.37
N THR A 10 -0.76 -29.22 -16.70
CA THR A 10 -0.85 -28.01 -17.54
C THR A 10 -0.33 -26.77 -16.81
N GLU A 11 -0.60 -26.65 -15.51
CA GLU A 11 -0.09 -25.54 -14.71
C GLU A 11 1.44 -25.58 -14.63
N SER A 12 2.02 -26.78 -14.53
CA SER A 12 3.47 -27.00 -14.40
C SER A 12 4.29 -26.93 -15.68
N SER A 13 3.63 -26.99 -16.83
CA SER A 13 4.27 -27.01 -18.16
C SER A 13 5.07 -25.76 -18.52
N HIS A 14 4.71 -24.58 -18.00
CA HIS A 14 5.33 -23.31 -18.40
C HIS A 14 5.74 -22.46 -17.18
N PRO A 15 6.82 -21.64 -17.26
CA PRO A 15 7.24 -20.79 -16.14
C PRO A 15 6.21 -19.73 -15.74
N ILE A 16 5.44 -19.19 -16.68
CA ILE A 16 4.35 -18.23 -16.40
C ILE A 16 3.14 -18.95 -15.79
N ARG A 17 2.86 -18.66 -14.52
CA ARG A 17 1.76 -19.29 -13.77
C ARG A 17 0.53 -18.44 -13.69
N LEU A 18 0.66 -17.14 -13.42
CA LEU A 18 -0.48 -16.23 -13.38
C LEU A 18 -0.22 -15.02 -14.27
N TYR A 19 -1.27 -14.57 -14.92
CA TYR A 19 -1.27 -13.34 -15.72
C TYR A 19 -2.55 -12.56 -15.41
N SER A 20 -2.40 -11.27 -15.17
CA SER A 20 -3.52 -10.35 -15.06
C SER A 20 -3.14 -9.04 -15.75
N ARG A 21 -4.12 -8.44 -16.43
CA ARG A 21 -4.00 -7.13 -17.03
C ARG A 21 -5.14 -6.25 -16.57
N TYR A 22 -4.81 -5.15 -15.93
CA TYR A 22 -5.76 -4.12 -15.52
C TYR A 22 -5.51 -2.86 -16.34
N VAL A 23 -6.31 -2.66 -17.39
CA VAL A 23 -6.17 -1.55 -18.35
C VAL A 23 -4.77 -1.55 -18.99
N ASP A 24 -3.86 -0.73 -18.46
CA ASP A 24 -2.48 -0.52 -18.89
C ASP A 24 -1.45 -1.23 -17.99
N LYS A 25 -1.85 -1.71 -16.80
CA LYS A 25 -0.97 -2.40 -15.86
C LYS A 25 -0.97 -3.91 -16.10
N ILE A 26 0.23 -4.49 -16.17
CA ILE A 26 0.45 -5.92 -16.37
C ILE A 26 1.03 -6.53 -15.10
N HIS A 27 0.45 -7.64 -14.66
CA HIS A 27 0.91 -8.44 -13.54
C HIS A 27 1.21 -9.86 -14.03
N LEU A 28 2.44 -10.30 -13.82
CA LEU A 28 2.93 -11.62 -14.22
C LEU A 28 3.52 -12.33 -13.00
N PHE A 29 3.19 -13.59 -12.82
CA PHE A 29 3.78 -14.44 -11.80
C PHE A 29 4.53 -15.60 -12.45
N PHE A 30 5.81 -15.73 -12.14
CA PHE A 30 6.68 -16.76 -12.69
C PHE A 30 7.10 -17.76 -11.61
N ARG A 31 7.18 -19.03 -12.00
CA ARG A 31 7.77 -20.11 -11.22
C ARG A 31 8.84 -20.80 -12.06
N PHE A 32 10.10 -20.47 -11.77
CA PHE A 32 11.26 -21.09 -12.42
C PHE A 32 11.77 -22.28 -11.62
N SER A 33 12.29 -23.29 -12.31
CA SER A 33 13.21 -24.27 -11.72
C SER A 33 14.60 -23.67 -11.56
N ALA A 34 15.50 -24.37 -10.85
CA ALA A 34 16.88 -23.93 -10.67
C ALA A 34 17.68 -23.93 -11.99
N ASP A 35 17.32 -24.81 -12.93
CA ASP A 35 17.95 -24.88 -14.25
C ASP A 35 17.44 -23.74 -15.15
N ASP A 36 16.11 -23.54 -15.22
CA ASP A 36 15.51 -22.47 -16.04
C ASP A 36 15.99 -21.08 -15.60
N ALA A 37 16.07 -20.84 -14.29
CA ALA A 37 16.55 -19.58 -13.75
C ALA A 37 18.01 -19.34 -14.12
N ARG A 38 18.86 -20.38 -14.05
CA ARG A 38 20.28 -20.27 -14.43
C ARG A 38 20.45 -19.99 -15.93
N ASP A 39 19.74 -20.73 -16.77
CA ASP A 39 19.78 -20.54 -18.22
C ASP A 39 19.30 -19.14 -18.63
N LEU A 40 18.20 -18.65 -18.05
CA LEU A 40 17.69 -17.31 -18.34
C LEU A 40 18.67 -16.21 -17.91
N ILE A 41 19.28 -16.34 -16.73
CA ILE A 41 20.31 -15.40 -16.27
C ILE A 41 21.54 -15.46 -17.19
N GLN A 42 21.97 -16.65 -17.61
CA GLN A 42 23.13 -16.80 -18.49
C GLN A 42 22.90 -16.14 -19.86
N ARG A 43 21.73 -16.34 -20.46
CA ARG A 43 21.33 -15.65 -21.69
C ARG A 43 21.34 -14.13 -21.53
N TYR A 44 20.75 -13.62 -20.44
CA TYR A 44 20.76 -12.19 -20.14
C TYR A 44 22.19 -11.62 -19.99
N LEU A 45 23.06 -12.29 -19.23
CA LEU A 45 24.44 -11.84 -19.00
C LEU A 45 25.35 -11.98 -20.22
N THR A 46 24.97 -12.82 -21.20
CA THR A 46 25.68 -12.93 -22.47
C THR A 46 25.42 -11.71 -23.35
N GLU A 47 24.19 -11.19 -23.35
CA GLU A 47 23.86 -9.95 -24.06
C GLU A 47 24.25 -8.68 -23.30
N HIS A 48 24.11 -8.69 -21.97
CA HIS A 48 24.38 -7.55 -21.08
C HIS A 48 25.42 -7.96 -20.02
N PRO A 49 26.72 -8.00 -20.38
CA PRO A 49 27.76 -8.40 -19.45
C PRO A 49 27.90 -7.37 -18.32
N ASP A 50 27.94 -7.84 -17.07
CA ASP A 50 28.11 -7.00 -15.88
C ASP A 50 29.36 -7.43 -15.09
N PRO A 51 30.56 -6.95 -15.48
CA PRO A 51 31.81 -7.29 -14.80
C PRO A 51 31.94 -6.63 -13.41
N ASN A 52 31.27 -5.50 -13.19
CA ASN A 52 31.42 -4.66 -11.99
C ASN A 52 30.33 -4.90 -10.92
N ASN A 53 29.38 -5.81 -11.16
CA ASN A 53 28.20 -6.03 -10.31
C ASN A 53 27.30 -4.78 -10.17
N GLU A 54 27.23 -3.97 -11.22
CA GLU A 54 26.44 -2.74 -11.27
C GLU A 54 24.95 -3.01 -11.37
N ASN A 55 24.53 -4.24 -11.71
CA ASN A 55 23.10 -4.61 -11.80
C ASN A 55 22.32 -4.36 -10.49
N ILE A 56 22.99 -4.36 -9.34
CA ILE A 56 22.38 -4.07 -8.03
C ILE A 56 22.02 -2.57 -7.93
N VAL A 57 22.81 -1.71 -8.56
CA VAL A 57 22.57 -0.27 -8.61
C VAL A 57 21.38 0.00 -9.53
N GLY A 58 20.43 0.82 -9.07
CA GLY A 58 19.21 1.13 -9.83
C GLY A 58 18.14 0.03 -9.82
N TYR A 59 18.25 -0.98 -8.95
CA TYR A 59 17.15 -1.92 -8.74
C TYR A 59 16.05 -1.28 -7.86
N ASN A 60 14.87 -1.08 -8.43
CA ASN A 60 13.74 -0.46 -7.72
C ASN A 60 13.26 -1.35 -6.57
N ASN A 61 13.11 -0.77 -5.38
CA ASN A 61 12.62 -1.48 -4.20
C ASN A 61 11.59 -0.65 -3.44
N LYS A 62 10.66 -1.36 -2.78
CA LYS A 62 9.51 -0.78 -2.10
C LYS A 62 9.93 -0.20 -0.74
N LYS A 63 10.11 1.13 -0.69
CA LYS A 63 10.59 1.86 0.51
C LYS A 63 9.53 2.02 1.60
N CYS A 64 8.27 1.73 1.29
CA CYS A 64 7.13 1.68 2.20
C CYS A 64 7.23 0.59 3.28
N TRP A 65 7.90 -0.54 3.00
CA TRP A 65 8.07 -1.64 3.95
C TRP A 65 9.31 -1.41 4.85
N PRO A 66 9.39 -1.99 6.05
CA PRO A 66 10.64 -2.01 6.83
C PRO A 66 11.77 -2.74 6.10
N ARG A 67 13.05 -2.41 6.35
CA ARG A 67 14.20 -3.00 5.63
C ARG A 67 14.22 -4.52 5.63
N ASP A 68 13.90 -5.15 6.76
CA ASP A 68 13.90 -6.63 6.88
C ASP A 68 12.74 -7.28 6.11
N SER A 69 11.72 -6.49 5.79
CA SER A 69 10.51 -6.92 5.08
C SER A 69 10.59 -6.68 3.57
N ARG A 70 11.59 -5.92 3.10
CA ARG A 70 11.83 -5.65 1.68
C ARG A 70 12.52 -6.83 1.02
N MET A 71 12.53 -6.81 -0.32
CA MET A 71 13.40 -7.71 -1.09
C MET A 71 14.86 -7.36 -0.80
N ARG A 72 15.63 -8.37 -0.40
CA ARG A 72 17.09 -8.33 -0.25
C ARG A 72 17.73 -8.42 -1.63
N LEU A 73 18.71 -7.56 -1.87
CA LEU A 73 19.37 -7.43 -3.17
C LEU A 73 20.55 -8.40 -3.27
N MET A 74 20.25 -9.69 -3.44
CA MET A 74 21.26 -10.72 -3.71
C MET A 74 21.57 -10.74 -5.21
N LYS A 75 22.84 -10.94 -5.59
CA LYS A 75 23.28 -10.93 -7.01
C LYS A 75 22.44 -11.86 -7.90
N HIS A 76 22.18 -13.08 -7.44
CA HIS A 76 21.36 -14.05 -8.17
C HIS A 76 19.93 -13.53 -8.41
N ASP A 77 19.27 -13.03 -7.37
CA ASP A 77 17.88 -12.59 -7.43
C ASP A 77 17.72 -11.30 -8.26
N VAL A 78 18.67 -10.37 -8.14
CA VAL A 78 18.71 -9.14 -8.93
C VAL A 78 18.88 -9.46 -10.42
N ASN A 79 19.82 -10.36 -10.74
CA ASN A 79 20.04 -10.79 -12.12
C ASN A 79 18.83 -11.53 -12.68
N LEU A 80 18.18 -12.39 -11.89
CA LEU A 80 16.94 -13.06 -12.29
C LEU A 80 15.84 -12.03 -12.59
N GLY A 81 15.64 -11.05 -11.72
CA GLY A 81 14.63 -10.01 -11.90
C GLY A 81 14.85 -9.19 -13.18
N ARG A 82 16.11 -8.81 -13.45
CA ARG A 82 16.48 -8.10 -14.68
C ARG A 82 16.34 -8.97 -15.92
N ALA A 83 16.75 -10.23 -15.86
CA ALA A 83 16.66 -11.19 -16.96
C ALA A 83 15.20 -11.45 -17.36
N VAL A 84 14.31 -11.64 -16.38
CA VAL A 84 12.86 -11.79 -16.62
C VAL A 84 12.28 -10.54 -17.26
N PHE A 85 12.65 -9.36 -16.77
CA PHE A 85 12.19 -8.10 -17.37
C PHE A 85 12.69 -7.93 -18.80
N TRP A 86 13.95 -8.24 -19.06
CA TRP A 86 14.57 -8.19 -20.39
C TRP A 86 13.87 -9.15 -21.36
N ASP A 87 13.59 -10.39 -20.95
CA ASP A 87 12.88 -11.36 -21.78
C ASP A 87 11.47 -10.87 -22.15
N ILE A 88 10.71 -10.36 -21.16
CA ILE A 88 9.37 -9.81 -21.42
C ILE A 88 9.40 -8.55 -22.28
N LYS A 89 10.40 -7.69 -22.09
CA LYS A 89 10.57 -6.48 -22.90
C LYS A 89 10.85 -6.80 -24.36
N ASN A 90 11.63 -7.85 -24.64
CA ASN A 90 11.97 -8.23 -26.01
C ASN A 90 10.83 -8.92 -26.76
N ARG A 91 9.84 -9.48 -26.05
CA ARG A 91 8.62 -10.01 -26.66
C ARG A 91 7.70 -8.93 -27.22
N LEU A 92 7.93 -7.67 -26.90
CA LEU A 92 7.10 -6.54 -27.34
C LEU A 92 7.81 -5.73 -28.43
N PRO A 93 7.26 -5.69 -29.67
CA PRO A 93 7.76 -4.80 -30.70
C PRO A 93 7.62 -3.34 -30.27
N ARG A 94 8.73 -2.59 -30.33
CA ARG A 94 8.78 -1.18 -29.91
C ARG A 94 7.83 -0.26 -30.70
N SER A 95 7.38 -0.68 -31.88
CA SER A 95 6.41 0.04 -32.70
C SER A 95 5.00 0.02 -32.11
N VAL A 96 4.66 -0.98 -31.30
CA VAL A 96 3.32 -1.12 -30.69
C VAL A 96 3.33 -0.51 -29.30
N THR A 97 4.25 -0.97 -28.44
CA THR A 97 4.38 -0.49 -27.07
C THR A 97 5.75 -0.87 -26.51
N THR A 98 6.12 -0.27 -25.38
CA THR A 98 7.35 -0.61 -24.66
C THR A 98 7.11 -0.60 -23.16
N ILE A 99 7.85 -1.45 -22.44
CA ILE A 99 7.90 -1.43 -20.98
C ILE A 99 9.25 -0.83 -20.56
N GLN A 100 9.21 0.16 -19.68
CA GLN A 100 10.38 0.82 -19.11
C GLN A 100 10.67 0.28 -17.71
N TRP A 101 11.94 0.15 -17.36
CA TRP A 101 12.35 -0.38 -16.06
C TRP A 101 11.92 0.54 -14.92
N ASP A 102 12.06 1.86 -15.08
CA ASP A 102 11.78 2.85 -14.05
C ASP A 102 10.32 2.87 -13.57
N GLY A 103 9.38 2.56 -14.48
CA GLY A 103 7.95 2.42 -14.17
C GLY A 103 7.55 1.01 -13.73
N SER A 104 8.49 0.07 -13.63
CA SER A 104 8.24 -1.33 -13.32
C SER A 104 8.84 -1.74 -11.98
N PHE A 105 8.33 -2.84 -11.43
CA PHE A 105 8.84 -3.44 -10.21
C PHE A 105 8.82 -4.96 -10.33
N VAL A 106 9.96 -5.59 -10.03
CA VAL A 106 10.11 -7.04 -10.03
C VAL A 106 10.52 -7.49 -8.63
N SER A 107 9.75 -8.41 -8.05
CA SER A 107 10.07 -9.02 -6.76
C SER A 107 10.38 -10.49 -6.95
N VAL A 108 11.50 -10.95 -6.39
CA VAL A 108 11.93 -12.35 -6.45
C VAL A 108 11.80 -12.97 -5.07
N TYR A 109 11.02 -14.05 -4.98
CA TYR A 109 10.97 -14.93 -3.82
C TYR A 109 11.96 -16.08 -4.05
N SER A 110 12.98 -16.18 -3.19
CA SER A 110 14.11 -17.11 -3.34
C SER A 110 14.49 -17.72 -1.99
N LYS A 111 15.50 -18.58 -1.93
CA LYS A 111 16.07 -19.06 -0.65
C LYS A 111 16.56 -17.93 0.28
N ASP A 112 16.94 -16.77 -0.25
CA ASP A 112 17.44 -15.64 0.55
C ASP A 112 16.32 -14.63 0.86
N ASN A 113 15.28 -14.61 0.01
CA ASN A 113 14.15 -13.69 0.06
C ASN A 113 12.85 -14.38 0.53
N PRO A 114 12.41 -14.19 1.79
CA PRO A 114 11.22 -14.85 2.34
C PRO A 114 9.89 -14.18 1.95
N ASN A 115 9.94 -12.92 1.50
CA ASN A 115 8.75 -12.14 1.18
C ASN A 115 8.56 -12.03 -0.33
N LEU A 116 7.31 -12.13 -0.80
CA LEU A 116 6.93 -11.74 -2.16
C LEU A 116 6.18 -10.41 -2.11
N LEU A 117 6.66 -9.41 -2.85
CA LEU A 117 6.11 -8.07 -2.87
C LEU A 117 5.43 -7.78 -4.21
N PHE A 118 4.26 -7.16 -4.18
CA PHE A 118 3.62 -6.63 -5.39
C PHE A 118 2.71 -5.46 -5.04
N ASN A 119 2.28 -4.74 -6.06
CA ASN A 119 1.23 -3.72 -5.93
C ASN A 119 0.16 -4.02 -6.98
N MET A 120 -1.10 -4.01 -6.56
CA MET A 120 -2.25 -4.18 -7.44
C MET A 120 -3.37 -3.24 -7.02
N SER A 121 -3.96 -2.53 -7.98
CA SER A 121 -5.12 -1.65 -7.77
C SER A 121 -4.94 -0.61 -6.65
N GLY A 122 -3.71 -0.16 -6.38
CA GLY A 122 -3.40 0.81 -5.32
C GLY A 122 -3.17 0.20 -3.94
N PHE A 123 -3.25 -1.12 -3.80
CA PHE A 123 -2.81 -1.84 -2.62
C PHE A 123 -1.38 -2.31 -2.80
N GLU A 124 -0.55 -2.08 -1.79
CA GLU A 124 0.75 -2.71 -1.68
C GLU A 124 0.65 -3.94 -0.79
N CYS A 125 1.00 -5.08 -1.39
CA CYS A 125 0.81 -6.39 -0.79
C CYS A 125 2.16 -7.05 -0.56
N ARG A 126 2.31 -7.66 0.61
CA ARG A 126 3.45 -8.52 0.96
C ARG A 126 2.94 -9.88 1.40
N ILE A 127 3.28 -10.93 0.67
CA ILE A 127 2.97 -12.30 1.04
C ILE A 127 4.17 -12.92 1.76
N LEU A 128 3.92 -13.47 2.95
CA LEU A 128 4.88 -14.24 3.73
C LEU A 128 4.31 -15.65 4.00
N PRO A 129 4.92 -16.71 3.44
CA PRO A 129 4.54 -18.08 3.75
C PRO A 129 4.90 -18.47 5.18
N LYS A 130 4.02 -19.20 5.87
CA LYS A 130 4.23 -19.61 7.26
C LYS A 130 5.47 -20.48 7.47
N CYS A 131 5.84 -21.29 6.47
CA CYS A 131 7.02 -22.14 6.52
C CYS A 131 8.35 -21.34 6.63
N ARG A 132 8.32 -20.04 6.34
CA ARG A 132 9.49 -19.15 6.41
C ARG A 132 9.37 -18.08 7.48
N THR A 133 8.31 -18.14 8.27
CA THR A 133 8.13 -17.27 9.43
C THR A 133 9.08 -17.72 10.54
N THR A 134 9.83 -16.79 11.13
CA THR A 134 10.65 -17.08 12.31
C THR A 134 9.73 -17.50 13.46
N ALA A 135 10.05 -18.58 14.15
CA ALA A 135 9.22 -19.15 15.22
C ALA A 135 8.87 -18.06 16.27
N GLY A 136 7.57 -17.72 16.36
CA GLY A 136 7.05 -16.69 17.27
C GLY A 136 6.27 -15.54 16.62
N GLU A 137 6.34 -15.35 15.30
CA GLU A 137 5.69 -14.22 14.60
C GLU A 137 4.28 -14.53 14.04
N ASN A 138 3.39 -15.19 14.80
CA ASN A 138 1.97 -15.15 14.47
C ASN A 138 1.40 -13.77 14.89
N LYS A 139 1.70 -12.74 14.10
CA LYS A 139 1.14 -11.41 14.28
C LYS A 139 -0.33 -11.43 13.85
N GLN A 140 -1.23 -11.68 14.79
CA GLN A 140 -2.66 -11.46 14.58
C GLN A 140 -2.94 -9.96 14.79
N LYS A 141 -2.78 -9.18 13.72
CA LYS A 141 -3.14 -7.76 13.66
C LYS A 141 -4.23 -7.55 12.61
N ASP A 142 -5.04 -6.53 12.80
CA ASP A 142 -6.03 -6.10 11.80
C ASP A 142 -5.34 -5.65 10.50
N GLY A 143 -5.97 -5.89 9.35
CA GLY A 143 -5.40 -5.60 8.03
C GLY A 143 -4.35 -6.61 7.53
N ILE A 144 -4.32 -7.82 8.12
CA ILE A 144 -3.57 -8.96 7.61
C ILE A 144 -4.56 -10.01 7.12
N TRP A 145 -4.44 -10.42 5.85
CA TRP A 145 -5.20 -11.53 5.32
C TRP A 145 -4.49 -12.84 5.58
N ASN A 146 -5.18 -13.78 6.22
CA ASN A 146 -4.70 -15.14 6.37
C ASN A 146 -5.14 -15.95 5.14
N LEU A 147 -4.20 -16.26 4.25
CA LEU A 147 -4.45 -17.00 3.03
C LEU A 147 -4.59 -18.50 3.35
N GLN A 148 -5.70 -19.09 2.91
CA GLN A 148 -6.03 -20.49 3.12
C GLN A 148 -5.75 -21.28 1.85
N ASN A 149 -5.10 -22.43 1.99
CA ASN A 149 -4.97 -23.38 0.89
C ASN A 149 -6.34 -24.04 0.64
N GLU A 150 -6.75 -24.09 -0.61
CA GLU A 150 -8.05 -24.66 -0.99
C GLU A 150 -8.15 -26.16 -0.72
N VAL A 151 -7.07 -26.91 -0.89
CA VAL A 151 -7.08 -28.38 -0.73
C VAL A 151 -7.00 -28.77 0.74
N THR A 152 -5.97 -28.30 1.45
CA THR A 152 -5.76 -28.69 2.86
C THR A 152 -6.61 -27.90 3.84
N LYS A 153 -7.24 -26.80 3.39
CA LYS A 153 -7.98 -25.84 4.24
C LYS A 153 -7.13 -25.22 5.35
N GLU A 154 -5.82 -25.40 5.32
CA GLU A 154 -4.91 -24.80 6.28
C GLU A 154 -4.55 -23.36 5.86
N ARG A 155 -4.36 -22.49 6.84
CA ARG A 155 -3.82 -21.14 6.60
C ARG A 155 -2.31 -21.27 6.33
N THR A 156 -1.87 -21.13 5.08
CA THR A 156 -0.48 -21.39 4.65
C THR A 156 0.37 -20.14 4.52
N ALA A 157 -0.23 -18.97 4.29
CA ALA A 157 0.49 -17.71 4.13
C ALA A 157 -0.29 -16.54 4.74
N GLN A 158 0.41 -15.45 4.99
CA GLN A 158 -0.16 -14.18 5.42
C GLN A 158 0.14 -13.10 4.39
N CYS A 159 -0.87 -12.32 4.04
CA CYS A 159 -0.74 -11.15 3.18
C CYS A 159 -0.90 -9.88 4.02
N PHE A 160 0.15 -9.07 4.07
CA PHE A 160 0.13 -7.77 4.72
C PHE A 160 -0.25 -6.73 3.67
N LEU A 161 -1.21 -5.86 4.01
CA LEU A 161 -1.72 -4.84 3.12
C LEU A 161 -1.31 -3.44 3.59
N ARG A 162 -0.95 -2.59 2.64
CA ARG A 162 -0.74 -1.15 2.81
C ARG A 162 -1.34 -0.38 1.64
N VAL A 163 -1.60 0.90 1.84
CA VAL A 163 -2.05 1.80 0.77
C VAL A 163 -0.83 2.33 0.02
N ASP A 164 -0.89 2.31 -1.31
CA ASP A 164 0.18 2.79 -2.19
C ASP A 164 0.40 4.30 -2.09
N ASP A 165 1.66 4.73 -2.22
CA ASP A 165 2.08 6.13 -2.15
C ASP A 165 1.38 7.00 -3.21
N GLU A 166 1.18 6.45 -4.40
CA GLU A 166 0.48 7.14 -5.49
C GLU A 166 -0.98 7.45 -5.09
N SER A 167 -1.67 6.47 -4.50
CA SER A 167 -3.06 6.60 -4.05
C SER A 167 -3.20 7.61 -2.90
N MET A 168 -2.24 7.62 -1.97
CA MET A 168 -2.18 8.63 -0.91
C MET A 168 -1.99 10.05 -1.48
N SER A 169 -1.11 10.20 -2.48
CA SER A 169 -0.90 11.47 -3.17
C SER A 169 -2.15 11.95 -3.92
N ARG A 170 -2.85 11.04 -4.62
CA ARG A 170 -4.13 11.35 -5.28
C ARG A 170 -5.18 11.85 -4.28
N PHE A 171 -5.30 11.21 -3.12
CA PHE A 171 -6.20 11.67 -2.06
C PHE A 171 -5.81 13.07 -1.55
N HIS A 172 -4.53 13.31 -1.26
CA HIS A 172 -4.05 14.63 -0.85
C HIS A 172 -4.35 15.71 -1.90
N ASN A 173 -4.12 15.41 -3.18
CA ASN A 173 -4.40 16.32 -4.28
C ASN A 173 -5.91 16.59 -4.43
N ARG A 174 -6.76 15.58 -4.22
CA ARG A 174 -8.21 15.76 -4.17
C ARG A 174 -8.64 16.71 -3.05
N VAL A 175 -8.07 16.58 -1.85
CA VAL A 175 -8.33 17.50 -0.74
C VAL A 175 -7.84 18.91 -1.06
N ARG A 176 -6.65 19.06 -1.67
CA ARG A 176 -6.15 20.36 -2.14
C ARG A 176 -7.09 21.01 -3.14
N GLN A 177 -7.61 20.24 -4.09
CA GLN A 177 -8.59 20.72 -5.06
C GLN A 177 -9.88 21.20 -4.38
N ILE A 178 -10.38 20.48 -3.36
CA ILE A 178 -11.53 20.91 -2.56
C ILE A 178 -11.23 22.27 -1.92
N LEU A 179 -10.07 22.44 -1.29
CA LEU A 179 -9.70 23.70 -0.62
C LEU A 179 -9.58 24.88 -1.60
N MET A 180 -8.97 24.67 -2.77
CA MET A 180 -8.79 25.71 -3.80
C MET A 180 -10.13 26.13 -4.43
N ALA A 181 -11.04 25.18 -4.66
CA ALA A 181 -12.35 25.44 -5.25
C ALA A 181 -13.38 26.02 -4.25
N SER A 182 -13.01 26.21 -2.98
CA SER A 182 -13.91 26.61 -1.89
C SER A 182 -13.87 28.11 -1.56
N GLY A 183 -13.64 28.96 -2.57
CA GLY A 183 -13.50 30.42 -2.44
C GLY A 183 -14.65 31.08 -1.69
N SER A 184 -15.87 30.98 -2.23
CA SER A 184 -17.11 31.57 -1.68
C SER A 184 -18.26 30.55 -1.60
N THR A 185 -17.94 29.26 -1.50
CA THR A 185 -18.94 28.19 -1.40
C THR A 185 -19.43 28.03 0.04
N THR A 186 -20.69 27.60 0.22
CA THR A 186 -21.24 27.31 1.55
C THR A 186 -20.42 26.25 2.30
N PHE A 187 -20.32 26.36 3.63
CA PHE A 187 -19.56 25.41 4.45
C PHE A 187 -20.07 23.98 4.31
N THR A 188 -21.39 23.81 4.16
CA THR A 188 -22.02 22.51 3.90
C THR A 188 -21.52 21.87 2.60
N LYS A 189 -21.28 22.64 1.53
CA LYS A 189 -20.72 22.13 0.27
C LYS A 189 -19.26 21.67 0.43
N ILE A 190 -18.46 22.37 1.23
CA ILE A 190 -17.07 21.99 1.53
C ILE A 190 -17.06 20.65 2.27
N VAL A 191 -17.88 20.53 3.31
CA VAL A 191 -17.98 19.31 4.13
C VAL A 191 -18.53 18.13 3.34
N ASN A 192 -19.52 18.34 2.46
CA ASN A 192 -20.02 17.27 1.59
C ASN A 192 -18.93 16.71 0.67
N LYS A 193 -18.13 17.59 0.05
CA LYS A 193 -17.01 17.15 -0.81
C LYS A 193 -15.95 16.39 -0.01
N TRP A 194 -15.66 16.83 1.21
CA TRP A 194 -14.78 16.09 2.13
C TRP A 194 -15.34 14.71 2.46
N ASN A 195 -16.61 14.62 2.87
CA ASN A 195 -17.25 13.36 3.22
C ASN A 195 -17.25 12.37 2.05
N THR A 196 -17.58 12.81 0.83
CA THR A 196 -17.51 11.95 -0.36
C THR A 196 -16.08 11.45 -0.63
N ALA A 197 -15.07 12.33 -0.50
CA ALA A 197 -13.67 11.93 -0.70
C ALA A 197 -13.19 10.96 0.39
N LEU A 198 -13.56 11.20 1.65
CA LEU A 198 -13.20 10.36 2.78
C LEU A 198 -13.87 8.99 2.69
N ILE A 199 -15.18 8.95 2.43
CA ILE A 199 -15.92 7.69 2.21
C ILE A 199 -15.29 6.92 1.07
N GLY A 200 -15.03 7.54 -0.08
CA GLY A 200 -14.42 6.86 -1.23
C GLY A 200 -13.05 6.22 -0.91
N LEU A 201 -12.23 6.89 -0.10
CA LEU A 201 -10.96 6.32 0.37
C LEU A 201 -11.19 5.14 1.34
N MET A 202 -12.02 5.35 2.36
CA MET A 202 -12.22 4.38 3.45
C MET A 202 -12.96 3.12 2.99
N THR A 203 -13.97 3.25 2.12
CA THR A 203 -14.73 2.10 1.61
C THR A 203 -13.96 1.28 0.60
N TYR A 204 -13.02 1.89 -0.11
CA TYR A 204 -12.13 1.20 -1.05
C TYR A 204 -10.99 0.47 -0.34
N PHE A 205 -10.19 1.18 0.48
CA PHE A 205 -8.99 0.59 1.10
C PHE A 205 -9.27 -0.16 2.41
N ARG A 206 -10.36 0.16 3.12
CA ARG A 206 -10.81 -0.47 4.37
C ARG A 206 -9.66 -0.74 5.34
N GLU A 207 -9.29 -2.01 5.49
CA GLU A 207 -8.33 -2.51 6.47
C GLU A 207 -6.88 -2.05 6.17
N ALA A 208 -6.54 -1.79 4.90
CA ALA A 208 -5.19 -1.36 4.51
C ALA A 208 -4.82 0.02 5.09
N VAL A 209 -5.83 0.84 5.44
CA VAL A 209 -5.62 2.16 6.05
C VAL A 209 -4.98 2.03 7.44
N VAL A 210 -5.35 1.01 8.22
CA VAL A 210 -4.88 0.82 9.61
C VAL A 210 -3.38 0.54 9.65
N ASN A 211 -2.87 -0.23 8.69
CA ASN A 211 -1.45 -0.55 8.58
C ASN A 211 -0.59 0.60 8.03
N THR A 212 -1.22 1.63 7.45
CA THR A 212 -0.52 2.72 6.77
C THR A 212 -0.52 3.97 7.66
N GLN A 213 0.47 4.07 8.54
CA GLN A 213 0.61 5.17 9.49
C GLN A 213 0.70 6.55 8.80
N GLU A 214 1.39 6.60 7.67
CA GLU A 214 1.57 7.80 6.86
C GLU A 214 0.23 8.33 6.34
N LEU A 215 -0.71 7.43 6.05
CA LEU A 215 -2.06 7.79 5.63
C LEU A 215 -2.88 8.33 6.79
N LEU A 216 -2.76 7.76 7.99
CA LEU A 216 -3.42 8.27 9.20
C LEU A 216 -2.94 9.70 9.52
N ASP A 217 -1.64 9.95 9.46
CA ASP A 217 -1.05 11.28 9.60
C ASP A 217 -1.58 12.26 8.54
N LEU A 218 -1.70 11.80 7.29
CA LEU A 218 -2.23 12.60 6.20
C LEU A 218 -3.72 12.93 6.40
N LEU A 219 -4.53 11.97 6.87
CA LEU A 219 -5.95 12.15 7.17
C LEU A 219 -6.16 13.21 8.23
N VAL A 220 -5.43 13.12 9.35
CA VAL A 220 -5.44 14.11 10.44
C VAL A 220 -5.09 15.51 9.92
N LYS A 221 -4.04 15.62 9.10
CA LYS A 221 -3.63 16.90 8.51
C LYS A 221 -4.68 17.46 7.56
N CYS A 222 -5.29 16.62 6.73
CA CYS A 222 -6.32 17.03 5.77
C CYS A 222 -7.61 17.47 6.46
N GLU A 223 -8.05 16.73 7.48
CA GLU A 223 -9.23 17.07 8.29
C GLU A 223 -9.06 18.43 8.97
N ASN A 224 -7.91 18.65 9.61
CA ASN A 224 -7.57 19.94 10.22
C ASN A 224 -7.55 21.09 9.20
N LYS A 225 -7.07 20.86 7.98
CA LYS A 225 -7.08 21.89 6.91
C LYS A 225 -8.50 22.25 6.49
N ILE A 226 -9.39 21.27 6.36
CA ILE A 226 -10.81 21.51 6.03
C ILE A 226 -11.49 22.31 7.14
N GLN A 227 -11.31 21.92 8.40
CA GLN A 227 -11.83 22.69 9.53
C GLN A 227 -11.27 24.11 9.56
N THR A 228 -9.96 24.26 9.33
CA THR A 228 -9.30 25.58 9.29
C THR A 228 -9.87 26.46 8.17
N ARG A 229 -10.24 25.87 7.01
CA ARG A 229 -10.89 26.62 5.93
C ARG A 229 -12.24 27.18 6.34
N ILE A 230 -13.05 26.40 7.07
CA ILE A 230 -14.35 26.85 7.59
C ILE A 230 -14.16 27.97 8.63
N LYS A 231 -13.21 27.77 9.55
CA LYS A 231 -12.80 28.76 10.57
C LYS A 231 -12.40 30.10 9.93
N ILE A 232 -11.57 30.09 8.88
CA ILE A 232 -11.19 31.28 8.11
C ILE A 232 -12.40 31.95 7.46
N GLY A 233 -13.36 31.18 6.96
CA GLY A 233 -14.62 31.72 6.41
C GLY A 233 -15.47 32.49 7.43
N LEU A 234 -15.30 32.21 8.73
CA LEU A 234 -15.94 32.92 9.84
C LEU A 234 -15.01 33.95 10.51
N ASN A 235 -13.89 34.28 9.86
CA ASN A 235 -12.88 35.23 10.33
C ASN A 235 -12.38 34.97 11.75
N SER A 236 -12.25 33.69 12.16
CA SER A 236 -11.73 33.33 13.48
C SER A 236 -11.00 31.99 13.39
N LYS A 237 -9.85 31.87 14.06
CA LYS A 237 -9.13 30.58 14.22
C LYS A 237 -9.13 30.06 15.65
N MET A 238 -9.81 30.77 16.57
CA MET A 238 -9.75 30.50 18.00
C MET A 238 -10.43 29.16 18.34
N PRO A 239 -9.73 28.17 18.94
CA PRO A 239 -10.30 26.85 19.21
C PRO A 239 -11.55 26.86 20.11
N SER A 240 -11.64 27.77 21.07
CA SER A 240 -12.78 27.89 21.99
C SER A 240 -14.10 28.25 21.29
N ARG A 241 -14.04 28.97 20.16
CA ARG A 241 -15.23 29.33 19.36
C ARG A 241 -15.72 28.20 18.46
N PHE A 242 -14.91 27.16 18.28
CA PHE A 242 -15.17 26.07 17.36
C PHE A 242 -15.01 24.71 18.05
N PRO A 243 -15.89 24.39 19.02
CA PRO A 243 -15.91 23.06 19.59
C PRO A 243 -16.24 22.02 18.49
N PRO A 244 -15.75 20.77 18.63
CA PRO A 244 -15.98 19.69 17.67
C PRO A 244 -17.45 19.55 17.25
N VAL A 245 -18.37 19.75 18.20
CA VAL A 245 -19.82 19.67 17.99
C VAL A 245 -20.29 20.49 16.78
N VAL A 246 -19.71 21.67 16.51
CA VAL A 246 -20.08 22.51 15.35
C VAL A 246 -19.81 21.83 14.00
N PHE A 247 -18.77 21.00 13.93
CA PHE A 247 -18.38 20.30 12.71
C PHE A 247 -19.12 18.96 12.55
N TYR A 248 -19.26 18.21 13.64
CA TYR A 248 -19.69 16.80 13.57
C TYR A 248 -21.18 16.57 13.83
N THR A 249 -21.93 17.55 14.35
CA THR A 249 -23.38 17.38 14.51
C THR A 249 -24.05 17.11 13.15
N PRO A 250 -25.02 16.19 13.08
CA PRO A 250 -25.79 15.94 11.87
C PRO A 250 -26.44 17.22 11.33
N LYS A 251 -26.62 17.29 10.01
CA LYS A 251 -27.25 18.45 9.36
C LYS A 251 -28.68 18.69 9.81
N GLU A 252 -29.38 17.62 10.16
CA GLU A 252 -30.75 17.64 10.67
C GLU A 252 -30.85 18.38 12.01
N LEU A 253 -29.77 18.42 12.78
CA LEU A 253 -29.66 19.12 14.07
C LEU A 253 -28.96 20.48 13.94
N GLY A 254 -28.87 21.04 12.74
CA GLY A 254 -28.25 22.34 12.48
C GLY A 254 -26.71 22.32 12.38
N GLY A 255 -26.10 21.13 12.34
CA GLY A 255 -24.67 20.95 12.18
C GLY A 255 -24.16 20.90 10.74
N LEU A 256 -22.85 20.72 10.58
CA LEU A 256 -22.24 20.53 9.25
C LEU A 256 -22.26 19.06 8.78
N GLY A 257 -22.39 18.10 9.70
CA GLY A 257 -22.39 16.67 9.41
C GLY A 257 -21.06 16.18 8.82
N MET A 258 -19.93 16.71 9.28
CA MET A 258 -18.60 16.27 8.85
C MET A 258 -18.31 14.86 9.38
N LEU A 259 -17.73 13.99 8.55
CA LEU A 259 -17.23 12.70 9.00
C LEU A 259 -15.79 12.84 9.50
N SER A 260 -15.53 12.26 10.67
CA SER A 260 -14.23 12.29 11.36
C SER A 260 -13.44 11.02 11.10
N MET A 261 -12.15 11.17 10.77
CA MET A 261 -11.17 10.07 10.84
C MET A 261 -9.86 10.53 11.53
N GLY A 262 -9.79 11.79 11.98
CA GLY A 262 -8.63 12.39 12.64
C GLY A 262 -8.62 12.26 14.16
N HIS A 263 -9.74 11.91 14.78
CA HIS A 263 -9.84 11.62 16.21
C HIS A 263 -9.40 10.18 16.54
N VAL A 264 -8.21 9.81 16.08
CA VAL A 264 -7.63 8.49 16.31
C VAL A 264 -6.29 8.66 17.03
N LEU A 265 -5.99 7.71 17.91
CA LEU A 265 -4.65 7.57 18.48
C LEU A 265 -3.76 6.92 17.43
N ILE A 266 -2.82 7.69 16.89
CA ILE A 266 -1.90 7.21 15.87
C ILE A 266 -0.85 6.34 16.58
N PRO A 267 -0.72 5.06 16.19
CA PRO A 267 0.28 4.20 16.78
C PRO A 267 1.67 4.70 16.39
N GLN A 268 2.54 4.88 17.38
CA GLN A 268 3.90 5.33 17.19
C GLN A 268 4.85 4.31 17.82
N SER A 269 5.86 3.91 17.06
CA SER A 269 6.99 3.12 17.56
C SER A 269 8.26 3.94 17.41
N ASP A 270 9.36 3.44 17.99
CA ASP A 270 10.64 4.12 17.91
C ASP A 270 11.11 4.27 16.46
N LEU A 271 11.25 5.51 16.00
CA LEU A 271 11.60 5.88 14.62
C LEU A 271 12.98 5.35 14.19
N ARG A 272 13.87 5.04 15.13
CA ARG A 272 15.19 4.48 14.83
C ARG A 272 15.10 3.01 14.43
N TRP A 273 14.26 2.22 15.11
CA TRP A 273 14.13 0.78 14.85
C TRP A 273 12.98 0.43 13.90
N SER A 274 11.95 1.27 13.78
CA SER A 274 10.80 1.06 12.88
C SER A 274 11.19 1.01 11.40
N LYS A 275 12.32 1.61 11.03
CA LYS A 275 12.89 1.51 9.68
C LYS A 275 13.52 0.15 9.40
N GLN A 276 13.99 -0.55 10.43
CA GLN A 276 14.68 -1.84 10.31
C GLN A 276 13.69 -2.99 10.42
N THR A 277 12.96 -3.03 11.54
CA THR A 277 11.98 -4.07 11.89
C THR A 277 10.61 -3.46 12.16
N ASP A 278 9.55 -4.26 11.98
CA ASP A 278 8.22 -3.91 12.50
C ASP A 278 8.21 -4.15 14.02
N VAL A 279 8.89 -3.26 14.75
CA VAL A 279 8.76 -3.14 16.21
C VAL A 279 7.31 -2.78 16.49
N GLY A 280 6.68 -3.52 17.41
CA GLY A 280 5.29 -3.29 17.78
C GLY A 280 5.02 -1.85 18.24
N ILE A 281 3.74 -1.54 18.46
CA ILE A 281 3.31 -0.23 18.91
C ILE A 281 3.79 -0.04 20.36
N THR A 282 4.66 0.94 20.61
CA THR A 282 5.18 1.23 21.96
C THR A 282 4.48 2.43 22.59
N HIS A 283 4.08 3.41 21.79
CA HIS A 283 3.40 4.62 22.24
C HIS A 283 2.23 4.98 21.31
N PHE A 284 1.36 5.86 21.79
CA PHE A 284 0.28 6.42 21.00
C PHE A 284 0.39 7.95 20.98
N ARG A 285 0.24 8.54 19.80
CA ARG A 285 0.17 9.98 19.60
C ARG A 285 -1.27 10.39 19.32
N SER A 286 -1.78 11.40 20.01
CA SER A 286 -3.10 11.95 19.69
C SER A 286 -3.07 12.62 18.31
N GLY A 287 -3.95 12.20 17.39
CA GLY A 287 -4.06 12.80 16.06
C GLY A 287 -4.54 14.26 16.13
N MET A 288 -5.72 14.49 16.71
CA MET A 288 -6.27 15.83 16.96
C MET A 288 -6.36 16.12 18.46
N ILE A 289 -6.29 17.40 18.82
CA ILE A 289 -6.39 17.83 20.22
C ILE A 289 -7.86 17.85 20.62
N PHE A 290 -8.24 16.99 21.56
CA PHE A 290 -9.55 17.02 22.19
C PHE A 290 -9.40 17.71 23.56
N ARG A 291 -10.10 18.84 23.75
CA ARG A 291 -10.36 19.40 25.09
C ARG A 291 -11.87 19.41 25.30
N SER A 292 -12.43 18.25 25.64
CA SER A 292 -13.64 18.15 26.46
C SER A 292 -13.78 16.73 26.97
N LEU A 293 -14.21 16.57 28.22
CA LEU A 293 -14.75 15.30 28.72
C LEU A 293 -16.08 15.08 27.99
N PHE A 294 -16.20 14.09 27.10
CA PHE A 294 -17.47 13.35 26.90
C PHE A 294 -17.26 12.17 25.95
N LEU A 295 -17.57 10.98 26.47
CA LEU A 295 -17.74 9.66 25.87
C LEU A 295 -16.99 9.34 24.55
N LYS A 296 -15.93 8.54 24.69
CA LYS A 296 -15.58 7.52 23.70
C LYS A 296 -16.79 6.58 23.54
N PHE A 297 -17.53 6.69 22.44
CA PHE A 297 -18.29 5.54 21.96
C PHE A 297 -17.36 4.68 21.10
N LEU A 298 -17.08 3.50 21.64
CA LEU A 298 -16.44 2.37 21.00
C LEU A 298 -17.11 2.09 19.66
N ILE A 299 -16.33 2.02 18.57
CA ILE A 299 -16.71 1.18 17.43
C ILE A 299 -16.05 -0.16 17.71
N VAL A 300 -16.87 -1.13 18.12
CA VAL A 300 -16.59 -2.56 18.01
C VAL A 300 -16.98 -2.99 16.60
#